data_AF-A0A0F9F119-F1
#
_entry.id   AF-A0A0F9F119-F1
#
_cell.length_a   1.000
_cell.length_b   1.000
_cell.length_c   1.000
_cell.angle_alpha   90.00
_cell.angle_beta   90.00
_cell.angle_gamma   90.00
#
_symmetry.space_group_name_H-M   'P 1'
#
loop_
_entity.id
_entity.type
_entity.pdbx_description
1 polymer ?
#
loop_
_entity_poly.entity_id
_entity_poly.type
_entity_poly.pdbx_seq_one_letter_code
_entity_poly.pdbx_strand_id
1 'polypeptide(L)'
;MTAKVTKRHYNCGKDHYNYRDGRSLGSYFCILCAKQIYWRTWRYGSGKCNSCVQKGKSLSPEHRSKVVKTLASPFQVGHKTNAGKPTWNKGKQYSISEVARLRNANNPNYFRKGNEHPNWKGGITSLNKLVRQQVAYKTWKRIVIKRDKHRCVLCQSNNSVEAHHIVRLETLIEKLSIVSMEQAYATAALWDVGNGETRCYPCHNLTRVGQPQSS
;
A
#
# COMPACT_ATOMS: atom_id res chain seq x y z
N MET A 1 11.81 14.46 -39.72
CA MET A 1 10.98 13.64 -38.81
C MET A 1 11.07 14.22 -37.40
N THR A 2 10.17 15.11 -37.04
CA THR A 2 10.14 15.74 -35.71
C THR A 2 9.15 14.97 -34.83
N ALA A 3 9.66 14.33 -33.78
CA ALA A 3 8.85 13.59 -32.83
C ALA A 3 7.88 14.57 -32.13
N LYS A 4 6.57 14.37 -32.32
CA LYS A 4 5.54 15.08 -31.54
C LYS A 4 5.67 14.66 -30.09
N VAL A 5 6.17 15.56 -29.25
CA VAL A 5 6.15 15.42 -27.80
C VAL A 5 4.69 15.42 -27.36
N THR A 6 4.15 14.24 -27.03
CA THR A 6 2.83 14.13 -26.41
C THR A 6 2.89 14.82 -25.05
N LYS A 7 2.11 15.88 -24.85
CA LYS A 7 1.94 16.52 -23.53
C LYS A 7 1.54 15.44 -22.53
N ARG A 8 2.39 15.18 -21.53
CA ARG A 8 1.99 14.39 -20.36
C ARG A 8 0.85 15.15 -19.68
N HIS A 9 -0.38 14.78 -19.96
CA HIS A 9 -1.54 15.18 -19.16
C HIS A 9 -1.41 14.47 -17.81
N TYR A 10 -0.72 15.11 -16.86
CA TYR A 10 -1.02 14.86 -15.46
C TYR A 10 -2.48 15.24 -15.30
N ASN A 11 -3.36 14.32 -14.87
CA ASN A 11 -4.78 14.59 -14.62
C ASN A 11 -4.92 15.93 -13.88
N CYS A 12 -5.26 16.99 -14.58
CA CYS A 12 -5.51 18.31 -14.03
C CYS A 12 -6.91 18.73 -14.49
N GLY A 13 -7.73 19.20 -13.56
CA GLY A 13 -9.14 19.53 -13.82
C GLY A 13 -10.10 18.60 -13.09
N LYS A 14 -11.38 18.63 -13.52
CA LYS A 14 -12.52 17.92 -12.90
C LYS A 14 -12.31 16.40 -12.75
N ASP A 15 -11.42 15.84 -13.56
CA ASP A 15 -11.16 14.40 -13.64
C ASP A 15 -9.97 13.94 -12.75
N HIS A 16 -9.37 14.84 -11.97
CA HIS A 16 -8.33 14.46 -11.02
C HIS A 16 -8.94 13.78 -9.78
N TYR A 17 -8.37 12.66 -9.33
CA TYR A 17 -8.92 11.86 -8.24
C TYR A 17 -9.02 12.59 -6.87
N ASN A 18 -8.36 13.73 -6.70
CA ASN A 18 -8.52 14.62 -5.53
C ASN A 18 -9.56 15.76 -5.76
N TYR A 19 -10.32 15.74 -6.85
CA TYR A 19 -11.41 16.69 -7.13
C TYR A 19 -12.64 16.29 -6.33
N ARG A 20 -13.01 17.04 -5.27
CA ARG A 20 -14.00 16.57 -4.29
C ARG A 20 -15.10 17.56 -3.91
N ASP A 21 -15.42 18.58 -4.70
CA ASP A 21 -16.40 19.63 -4.28
C ASP A 21 -16.44 20.86 -5.23
N GLY A 22 -16.01 20.72 -6.49
CA GLY A 22 -15.87 21.88 -7.38
C GLY A 22 -14.61 22.74 -7.10
N ARG A 23 -13.71 22.30 -6.21
CA ARG A 23 -12.56 23.10 -5.71
C ARG A 23 -11.18 22.57 -6.06
N SER A 24 -11.01 21.81 -7.13
CA SER A 24 -9.66 21.71 -7.70
C SER A 24 -9.50 22.82 -8.71
N LEU A 25 -8.49 23.69 -8.48
CA LEU A 25 -8.05 24.88 -9.23
C LEU A 25 -8.10 26.20 -8.43
N GLY A 26 -8.23 26.17 -7.10
CA GLY A 26 -7.87 27.35 -6.30
C GLY A 26 -6.37 27.65 -6.45
N SER A 27 -6.02 28.87 -6.88
CA SER A 27 -4.64 29.36 -6.72
C SER A 27 -4.47 29.76 -5.25
N TYR A 28 -3.60 29.05 -4.55
CA TYR A 28 -3.28 29.34 -3.15
C TYR A 28 -1.98 30.13 -3.10
N PHE A 29 -1.91 31.13 -2.23
CA PHE A 29 -0.78 32.05 -2.19
C PHE A 29 -0.15 32.10 -0.81
N CYS A 30 1.16 32.29 -0.79
CA CYS A 30 1.93 32.53 0.42
C CYS A 30 1.40 33.77 1.12
N ILE A 31 1.04 33.64 2.40
CA ILE A 31 0.51 34.76 3.19
C ILE A 31 1.49 35.94 3.37
N LEU A 32 2.79 35.73 3.10
CA LEU A 32 3.83 36.76 3.27
C LEU A 32 4.32 37.39 1.97
N CYS A 33 4.22 36.71 0.84
CA CYS A 33 4.79 37.22 -0.42
C CYS A 33 3.90 37.00 -1.64
N ALA A 34 2.66 36.54 -1.43
CA ALA A 34 1.69 36.23 -2.48
C ALA A 34 2.19 35.27 -3.57
N LYS A 35 3.32 34.57 -3.38
CA LYS A 35 3.78 33.52 -4.30
C LYS A 35 2.83 32.33 -4.27
N GLN A 36 2.48 31.79 -5.42
CA GLN A 36 1.62 30.61 -5.50
C GLN A 36 2.27 29.41 -4.76
N ILE A 37 1.50 28.73 -3.93
CA ILE A 37 1.90 27.57 -3.13
C ILE A 37 0.89 26.43 -3.28
N TYR A 38 1.32 25.23 -2.92
CA TYR A 38 0.47 24.05 -2.98
C TYR A 38 -0.65 24.10 -1.92
N TRP A 39 -1.85 23.66 -2.29
CA TRP A 39 -3.05 23.75 -1.43
C TRP A 39 -2.88 23.09 -0.06
N ARG A 40 -2.13 21.97 0.03
CA ARG A 40 -1.86 21.33 1.34
C ARG A 40 -0.96 22.19 2.20
N THR A 41 0.03 22.87 1.61
CA THR A 41 0.88 23.82 2.32
C THR A 41 0.09 25.01 2.84
N TRP A 42 -0.92 25.45 2.07
CA TRP A 42 -1.84 26.51 2.48
C TRP A 42 -2.82 26.07 3.58
N ARG A 43 -3.43 24.88 3.43
CA ARG A 43 -4.51 24.39 4.32
C ARG A 43 -4.02 23.73 5.60
N TYR A 44 -2.98 22.92 5.50
CA TYR A 44 -2.47 22.09 6.62
C TYR A 44 -1.03 22.43 7.01
N GLY A 45 -0.35 23.25 6.20
CA GLY A 45 1.02 23.68 6.45
C GLY A 45 1.07 25.08 7.07
N SER A 46 2.20 25.75 6.86
CA SER A 46 2.46 27.07 7.41
C SER A 46 1.75 28.22 6.67
N GLY A 47 1.05 27.95 5.57
CA GLY A 47 0.53 29.01 4.69
C GLY A 47 1.60 29.84 3.98
N LYS A 48 2.88 29.50 4.15
CA LYS A 48 4.04 30.26 3.65
C LYS A 48 4.81 29.45 2.60
N CYS A 49 5.37 30.13 1.59
CA CYS A 49 6.28 29.47 0.65
C CYS A 49 7.60 29.10 1.34
N ASN A 50 8.36 28.15 0.78
CA ASN A 50 9.60 27.68 1.38
C ASN A 50 10.59 28.82 1.65
N SER A 51 10.75 29.77 0.72
CA SER A 51 11.63 30.93 0.92
C SER A 51 11.23 31.77 2.14
N CYS A 52 9.93 32.05 2.30
CA CYS A 52 9.41 32.79 3.46
C CYS A 52 9.54 31.99 4.77
N VAL A 53 9.50 30.65 4.72
CA VAL A 53 9.72 29.80 5.89
C VAL A 53 11.19 29.78 6.31
N GLN A 54 12.12 29.94 5.37
CA GLN A 54 13.57 29.96 5.64
C GLN A 54 14.11 31.36 5.93
N LYS A 55 13.37 32.43 5.58
CA LYS A 55 13.79 33.81 5.81
C LYS A 55 13.99 34.07 7.31
N GLY A 56 15.18 34.51 7.69
CA GLY A 56 15.56 34.79 9.08
C GLY A 56 16.00 33.58 9.90
N LYS A 57 15.95 32.36 9.34
CA LYS A 57 16.55 31.20 10.01
C LYS A 57 18.05 31.22 9.80
N SER A 58 18.80 31.51 10.85
CA SER A 58 20.24 31.32 10.90
C SER A 58 20.57 30.05 11.68
N LEU A 59 21.54 29.28 11.19
CA LEU A 59 22.06 28.14 11.94
C LEU A 59 22.83 28.67 13.15
N SER A 60 22.60 28.06 14.32
CA SER A 60 23.32 28.42 15.54
C SER A 60 24.84 28.24 15.37
N PRO A 61 25.67 28.98 16.12
CA PRO A 61 27.12 28.81 16.09
C PRO A 61 27.55 27.34 16.31
N GLU A 62 26.86 26.63 17.19
CA GLU A 62 27.08 25.21 17.48
C GLU A 62 26.73 24.31 16.29
N HIS A 63 25.61 24.58 15.60
CA HIS A 63 25.23 23.84 14.40
C HIS A 63 26.24 24.07 13.27
N ARG A 64 26.69 25.32 13.08
CA ARG A 64 27.76 25.66 12.13
C ARG A 64 29.05 24.89 12.46
N SER A 65 29.44 24.84 13.73
CA SER A 65 30.62 24.09 14.18
C SER A 65 30.50 22.59 13.88
N LYS A 66 29.33 21.98 14.13
CA LYS A 66 29.07 20.56 13.81
C LYS A 66 29.15 20.30 12.29
N VAL A 67 28.57 21.18 11.48
CA VAL A 67 28.63 21.10 10.01
C VAL A 67 30.07 21.24 9.51
N VAL A 68 30.84 22.20 10.01
CA VAL A 68 32.26 22.36 9.66
C VAL A 68 33.07 21.12 10.04
N LYS A 69 32.87 20.56 11.25
CA LYS A 69 33.50 19.29 11.65
C LYS A 69 33.12 18.13 10.73
N THR A 70 31.87 18.09 10.28
CA THR A 70 31.34 17.04 9.38
C THR A 70 31.88 17.19 7.96
N LEU A 71 32.08 18.42 7.47
CA LEU A 71 32.62 18.71 6.14
C LEU A 71 34.15 18.63 6.09
N ALA A 72 34.83 18.94 7.20
CA ALA A 72 36.27 18.77 7.36
C ALA A 72 36.67 17.31 7.60
N SER A 73 35.74 16.49 8.12
CA SER A 73 35.85 15.04 8.03
C SER A 73 35.87 14.67 6.54
N PRO A 74 36.85 13.90 6.06
CA PRO A 74 36.88 13.48 4.68
C PRO A 74 35.53 12.82 4.37
N PHE A 75 34.81 13.42 3.42
CA PHE A 75 33.53 12.90 2.95
C PHE A 75 33.73 11.41 2.73
N GLN A 76 33.06 10.56 3.53
CA GLN A 76 33.00 9.15 3.20
C GLN A 76 32.14 9.07 1.94
N VAL A 77 32.77 9.30 0.79
CA VAL A 77 32.29 8.92 -0.54
C VAL A 77 31.65 7.57 -0.33
N GLY A 78 30.31 7.52 -0.39
CA GLY A 78 29.51 6.51 0.29
C GLY A 78 30.12 5.13 0.13
N HIS A 79 30.33 4.39 1.23
CA HIS A 79 31.05 3.11 1.27
C HIS A 79 31.85 2.82 -0.02
N LYS A 80 33.14 3.19 -0.09
CA LYS A 80 34.05 2.93 -1.23
C LYS A 80 34.00 1.50 -1.78
N THR A 81 33.37 0.55 -1.07
CA THR A 81 33.16 -0.81 -1.52
C THR A 81 32.32 -0.93 -2.78
N ASN A 82 31.44 0.03 -3.15
CA ASN A 82 30.50 -0.14 -4.26
C ASN A 82 30.52 0.92 -5.38
N ALA A 83 31.38 1.94 -5.31
CA ALA A 83 31.51 2.90 -6.41
C ALA A 83 32.18 2.24 -7.62
N GLY A 84 31.48 2.16 -8.76
CA GLY A 84 31.95 1.48 -9.97
C GLY A 84 31.89 -0.05 -9.92
N LYS A 85 31.62 -0.65 -8.75
CA LYS A 85 31.41 -2.10 -8.65
C LYS A 85 29.94 -2.43 -8.92
N PRO A 86 29.64 -3.49 -9.68
CA PRO A 86 28.29 -4.02 -9.73
C PRO A 86 27.80 -4.29 -8.30
N THR A 87 26.54 -3.97 -7.99
CA THR A 87 25.95 -4.41 -6.72
C THR A 87 26.09 -5.93 -6.62
N TRP A 88 26.23 -6.49 -5.41
CA TRP A 88 26.49 -7.93 -5.20
C TRP A 88 25.49 -8.88 -5.90
N ASN A 89 24.34 -8.34 -6.31
CA ASN A 89 23.23 -8.98 -6.99
C ASN A 89 23.04 -8.53 -8.46
N LYS A 90 23.84 -7.59 -9.00
CA LYS A 90 23.77 -7.19 -10.41
C LYS A 90 24.23 -8.35 -11.29
N GLY A 91 23.35 -8.82 -12.20
CA GLY A 91 23.59 -10.00 -13.04
C GLY A 91 23.26 -11.34 -12.39
N LYS A 92 22.95 -11.38 -11.08
CA LYS A 92 22.40 -12.58 -10.45
C LYS A 92 20.92 -12.67 -10.77
N GLN A 93 20.54 -13.64 -11.60
CA GLN A 93 19.15 -14.06 -11.66
C GLN A 93 18.80 -14.66 -10.30
N TYR A 94 17.78 -14.14 -9.62
CA TYR A 94 17.21 -14.79 -8.44
C TYR A 94 16.52 -16.08 -8.88
N SER A 95 17.30 -17.11 -9.21
CA SER A 95 16.91 -18.45 -8.78
C SER A 95 17.10 -18.45 -7.26
N ILE A 96 16.22 -19.14 -6.53
CA ILE A 96 16.51 -19.46 -5.13
C ILE A 96 17.81 -20.25 -5.20
N SER A 97 18.95 -19.58 -4.95
CA SER A 97 20.26 -20.22 -5.04
C SER A 97 20.21 -21.45 -4.14
N GLU A 98 20.79 -22.56 -4.58
CA GLU A 98 20.80 -23.79 -3.79
C GLU A 98 21.32 -23.52 -2.36
N VAL A 99 22.32 -22.62 -2.24
CA VAL A 99 22.83 -22.09 -0.96
C VAL A 99 21.73 -21.48 -0.08
N ALA A 100 20.83 -20.65 -0.62
CA ALA A 100 19.74 -20.06 0.12
C ALA A 100 18.66 -21.10 0.49
N ARG A 101 18.40 -22.08 -0.38
CA ARG A 101 17.50 -23.20 -0.10
C ARG A 101 18.04 -24.05 1.04
N LEU A 102 19.30 -24.46 0.97
CA LEU A 102 20.01 -25.22 1.99
C LEU A 102 20.09 -24.46 3.32
N ARG A 103 20.42 -23.16 3.29
CA ARG A 103 20.45 -22.33 4.51
C ARG A 103 19.08 -22.26 5.19
N ASN A 104 18.01 -22.10 4.42
CA ASN A 104 16.65 -22.05 4.96
C ASN A 104 16.20 -23.45 5.42
N ALA A 105 16.50 -24.50 4.67
CA ALA A 105 16.20 -25.89 5.04
C ALA A 105 16.90 -26.31 6.34
N ASN A 106 18.14 -25.87 6.53
CA ASN A 106 18.94 -26.15 7.73
C ASN A 106 18.63 -25.22 8.91
N ASN A 107 17.76 -24.22 8.73
CA ASN A 107 17.33 -23.36 9.84
C ASN A 107 16.21 -24.09 10.62
N PRO A 108 16.46 -24.49 11.88
CA PRO A 108 15.49 -25.26 12.67
C PRO A 108 14.20 -24.50 12.97
N ASN A 109 14.18 -23.17 12.79
CA ASN A 109 13.00 -22.33 12.96
C ASN A 109 12.22 -22.11 11.66
N TYR A 110 12.76 -22.47 10.49
CA TYR A 110 12.12 -22.20 9.21
C TYR A 110 10.80 -22.95 9.02
N PHE A 111 10.68 -24.14 9.62
CA PHE A 111 9.48 -24.97 9.55
C PHE A 111 8.61 -24.94 10.82
N ARG A 112 9.10 -24.33 11.92
CA ARG A 112 8.33 -24.23 13.16
C ARG A 112 7.12 -23.31 12.96
N LYS A 113 5.96 -23.75 13.44
CA LYS A 113 4.69 -23.02 13.33
C LYS A 113 4.03 -22.96 14.70
N GLY A 114 3.08 -22.04 14.85
CA GLY A 114 2.34 -21.93 16.10
C GLY A 114 3.28 -21.75 17.29
N ASN A 115 3.01 -22.47 18.37
CA ASN A 115 3.75 -22.42 19.63
C ASN A 115 5.23 -22.84 19.56
N GLU A 116 5.62 -23.58 18.53
CA GLU A 116 7.02 -23.97 18.34
C GLU A 116 7.88 -22.81 17.81
N HIS A 117 7.26 -21.81 17.18
CA HIS A 117 7.99 -20.70 16.57
C HIS A 117 8.41 -19.69 17.65
N PRO A 118 9.70 -19.28 17.74
CA PRO A 118 10.21 -18.44 18.83
C PRO A 118 9.53 -17.07 18.93
N ASN A 119 9.01 -16.54 17.82
CA ASN A 119 8.25 -15.28 17.79
C ASN A 119 6.73 -15.46 17.99
N TRP A 120 6.25 -16.63 18.40
CA TRP A 120 4.83 -16.85 18.63
C TRP A 120 4.36 -16.12 19.89
N LYS A 121 3.25 -15.41 19.76
CA LYS A 121 2.66 -14.60 20.83
C LYS A 121 1.29 -15.14 21.23
N GLY A 122 1.15 -16.46 21.43
CA GLY A 122 -0.11 -17.06 21.89
C GLY A 122 -1.27 -16.99 20.88
N GLY A 123 -1.00 -16.93 19.57
CA GLY A 123 -2.06 -17.03 18.56
C GLY A 123 -2.88 -15.76 18.34
N ILE A 124 -2.31 -14.56 18.49
CA ILE A 124 -2.97 -13.24 18.25
C ILE A 124 -3.54 -13.00 16.83
N THR A 125 -3.48 -13.97 15.92
CA THR A 125 -4.03 -13.81 14.56
C THR A 125 -5.54 -14.03 14.62
N SER A 126 -6.32 -13.03 14.20
CA SER A 126 -7.79 -13.13 14.20
C SER A 126 -8.30 -14.25 13.30
N LEU A 127 -9.45 -14.84 13.66
CA LEU A 127 -10.10 -15.89 12.88
C LEU A 127 -10.36 -15.44 11.43
N ASN A 128 -10.88 -14.22 11.24
CA ASN A 128 -11.07 -13.62 9.90
C ASN A 128 -9.78 -13.66 9.06
N LYS A 129 -8.62 -13.32 9.65
CA LYS A 129 -7.34 -13.38 8.95
C LYS A 129 -6.92 -14.82 8.64
N LEU A 130 -7.13 -15.76 9.56
CA LEU A 130 -6.85 -17.18 9.34
C LEU A 130 -7.71 -17.77 8.22
N VAL A 131 -9.01 -17.46 8.20
CA VAL A 131 -9.97 -17.88 7.16
C VAL A 131 -9.53 -17.40 5.78
N ARG A 132 -9.13 -16.13 5.65
CA ARG A 132 -8.65 -15.56 4.37
C ARG A 132 -7.34 -16.17 3.86
N GLN A 133 -6.55 -16.79 4.73
CA GLN A 133 -5.30 -17.44 4.35
C GLN A 133 -5.51 -18.86 3.82
N GLN A 134 -6.70 -19.44 4.03
CA GLN A 134 -7.02 -20.81 3.64
C GLN A 134 -7.12 -21.01 2.13
N VAL A 135 -6.96 -22.29 1.74
CA VAL A 135 -7.14 -22.74 0.36
C VAL A 135 -8.58 -22.50 -0.10
N ALA A 136 -9.59 -22.78 0.74
CA ALA A 136 -11.00 -22.55 0.43
C ALA A 136 -11.27 -21.10 0.01
N TYR A 137 -10.76 -20.12 0.76
CA TYR A 137 -10.87 -18.71 0.40
C TYR A 137 -10.20 -18.36 -0.94
N LYS A 138 -9.00 -18.91 -1.18
CA LYS A 138 -8.29 -18.72 -2.46
C LYS A 138 -9.08 -19.31 -3.63
N THR A 139 -9.72 -20.45 -3.42
CA THR A 139 -10.59 -21.12 -4.41
C THR A 139 -11.83 -20.30 -4.67
N TRP A 140 -12.56 -19.89 -3.63
CA TRP A 140 -13.71 -18.98 -3.72
C TRP A 140 -13.37 -17.72 -4.52
N LYS A 141 -12.25 -17.05 -4.19
CA LYS A 141 -11.79 -15.84 -4.89
C LYS A 141 -11.59 -16.09 -6.38
N ARG A 142 -10.97 -17.21 -6.75
CA ARG A 142 -10.73 -17.58 -8.16
C ARG A 142 -12.03 -17.87 -8.89
N ILE A 143 -12.99 -18.54 -8.25
CA ILE A 143 -14.29 -18.86 -8.85
C ILE A 143 -15.06 -17.57 -9.14
N VAL A 144 -15.14 -16.64 -8.18
CA VAL A 144 -15.81 -15.34 -8.35
C VAL A 144 -15.20 -14.56 -9.53
N ILE A 145 -13.87 -14.40 -9.55
CA ILE A 145 -13.18 -13.67 -10.61
C ILE A 145 -13.38 -14.34 -11.98
N LYS A 146 -13.33 -15.67 -12.03
CA LYS A 146 -13.52 -16.43 -13.27
C LYS A 146 -14.96 -16.32 -13.79
N ARG A 147 -15.96 -16.43 -12.91
CA ARG A 147 -17.39 -16.27 -13.23
C ARG A 147 -17.65 -14.92 -13.91
N ASP A 148 -17.06 -13.86 -13.37
CA ASP A 148 -17.23 -12.49 -13.88
C ASP A 148 -16.26 -12.16 -15.03
N LYS A 149 -15.64 -13.17 -15.63
CA LYS A 149 -14.73 -13.04 -16.78
C LYS A 149 -13.56 -12.08 -16.54
N HIS A 150 -13.08 -11.99 -15.29
CA HIS A 150 -12.00 -11.08 -14.89
C HIS A 150 -12.33 -9.59 -15.14
N ARG A 151 -13.60 -9.21 -15.09
CA ARG A 151 -14.05 -7.83 -15.29
C ARG A 151 -14.83 -7.35 -14.08
N CYS A 152 -14.67 -6.07 -13.76
CA CYS A 152 -15.47 -5.42 -12.76
C CYS A 152 -16.94 -5.44 -13.18
N VAL A 153 -17.81 -5.94 -12.30
CA VAL A 153 -19.26 -6.01 -12.60
C VAL A 153 -19.91 -4.63 -12.75
N LEU A 154 -19.34 -3.59 -12.12
CA LEU A 154 -19.90 -2.23 -12.12
C LEU A 154 -19.45 -1.40 -13.33
N CYS A 155 -18.15 -1.40 -13.65
CA CYS A 155 -17.59 -0.54 -14.69
C CYS A 155 -16.95 -1.30 -15.86
N GLN A 156 -16.97 -2.63 -15.83
CA GLN A 156 -16.46 -3.51 -16.88
C GLN A 156 -14.93 -3.41 -17.14
N SER A 157 -14.20 -2.69 -16.28
CA SER A 157 -12.74 -2.66 -16.30
C SER A 157 -12.14 -4.02 -15.95
N ASN A 158 -11.12 -4.43 -16.68
CA ASN A 158 -10.30 -5.61 -16.38
C ASN A 158 -8.99 -5.24 -15.63
N ASN A 159 -8.77 -3.95 -15.34
CA ASN A 159 -7.57 -3.49 -14.68
C ASN A 159 -7.73 -3.56 -13.16
N SER A 160 -6.75 -4.18 -12.48
CA SER A 160 -6.68 -4.27 -11.01
C SER A 160 -7.99 -4.78 -10.38
N VAL A 161 -8.47 -5.93 -10.86
CA VAL A 161 -9.70 -6.57 -10.35
C VAL A 161 -9.45 -7.49 -9.16
N GLU A 162 -10.41 -7.54 -8.25
CA GLU A 162 -10.39 -8.33 -7.02
C GLU A 162 -11.81 -8.80 -6.65
N ALA A 163 -11.91 -9.87 -5.85
CA ALA A 163 -13.20 -10.33 -5.34
C ALA A 163 -13.62 -9.48 -4.14
N HIS A 164 -14.76 -8.82 -4.27
CA HIS A 164 -15.48 -8.13 -3.22
C HIS A 164 -16.51 -9.09 -2.60
N HIS A 165 -16.65 -9.05 -1.27
CA HIS A 165 -17.74 -9.76 -0.60
C HIS A 165 -18.95 -8.84 -0.50
N ILE A 166 -20.13 -9.32 -0.87
CA ILE A 166 -21.39 -8.56 -0.76
C ILE A 166 -21.74 -8.38 0.73
N VAL A 167 -21.81 -9.50 1.46
CA VAL A 167 -21.85 -9.57 2.92
C VAL A 167 -20.44 -9.83 3.43
N ARG A 168 -19.93 -8.93 4.27
CA ARG A 168 -18.55 -9.01 4.79
C ARG A 168 -18.32 -10.34 5.50
N LEU A 169 -17.14 -10.92 5.26
CA LEU A 169 -16.72 -12.15 5.93
C LEU A 169 -16.75 -12.03 7.46
N GLU A 170 -16.37 -10.88 8.00
CA GLU A 170 -16.41 -10.59 9.43
C GLU A 170 -17.84 -10.67 9.99
N THR A 171 -18.79 -10.03 9.31
CA THR A 171 -20.20 -10.07 9.66
C THR A 171 -20.77 -11.49 9.62
N LEU A 172 -20.34 -12.34 8.68
CA LEU A 172 -20.75 -13.74 8.66
C LEU A 172 -20.18 -14.55 9.82
N ILE A 173 -18.89 -14.33 10.14
CA ILE A 173 -18.23 -14.99 11.29
C ILE A 173 -18.95 -14.64 12.59
N GLU A 174 -19.28 -13.37 12.79
CA GLU A 174 -20.01 -12.89 13.96
C GLU A 174 -21.44 -13.43 14.02
N LYS A 175 -22.22 -13.29 12.94
CA LYS A 175 -23.63 -13.71 12.90
C LYS A 175 -23.82 -15.22 13.06
N LEU A 176 -22.86 -16.01 12.61
CA LEU A 176 -22.90 -17.47 12.71
C LEU A 176 -22.12 -17.99 13.94
N SER A 177 -21.66 -17.10 14.81
CA SER A 177 -20.94 -17.43 16.05
C SER A 177 -19.78 -18.41 15.83
N ILE A 178 -19.03 -18.21 14.76
CA ILE A 178 -17.92 -19.09 14.38
C ILE A 178 -16.71 -18.76 15.25
N VAL A 179 -16.27 -19.71 16.06
CA VAL A 179 -15.16 -19.50 17.01
C VAL A 179 -13.88 -20.25 16.63
N SER A 180 -13.95 -21.21 15.70
CA SER A 180 -12.80 -22.02 15.29
C SER A 180 -12.64 -22.13 13.78
N MET A 181 -11.43 -22.50 13.34
CA MET A 181 -11.13 -22.77 11.94
C MET A 181 -11.90 -23.97 11.39
N GLU A 182 -12.17 -24.96 12.23
CA GLU A 182 -12.95 -26.15 11.86
C GLU A 182 -14.40 -25.78 11.55
N GLN A 183 -15.03 -25.00 12.43
CA GLN A 183 -16.38 -24.47 12.19
C GLN A 183 -16.42 -23.59 10.94
N ALA A 184 -15.42 -22.73 10.74
CA ALA A 184 -15.34 -21.90 9.54
C ALA A 184 -15.25 -22.75 8.27
N TYR A 185 -14.49 -23.84 8.28
CA TYR A 185 -14.38 -24.75 7.15
C TYR A 185 -15.71 -25.45 6.84
N ALA A 186 -16.42 -25.92 7.86
CA ALA A 186 -17.72 -26.58 7.73
C ALA A 186 -18.87 -25.63 7.34
N THR A 187 -18.71 -24.32 7.53
CA THR A 187 -19.76 -23.33 7.28
C THR A 187 -19.81 -22.93 5.80
N ALA A 188 -20.69 -23.58 5.03
CA ALA A 188 -20.85 -23.34 3.59
C ALA A 188 -21.11 -21.86 3.22
N ALA A 189 -21.80 -21.10 4.08
CA ALA A 189 -22.10 -19.69 3.85
C ALA A 189 -20.84 -18.81 3.71
N LEU A 190 -19.70 -19.18 4.31
CA LEU A 190 -18.44 -18.44 4.14
C LEU A 190 -17.85 -18.61 2.73
N TRP A 191 -18.25 -19.66 2.03
CA TRP A 191 -17.72 -20.07 0.73
C TRP A 191 -18.72 -19.89 -0.41
N ASP A 192 -19.86 -19.25 -0.13
CA ASP A 192 -20.87 -18.98 -1.13
C ASP A 192 -20.33 -18.02 -2.21
N VAL A 193 -20.29 -18.51 -3.45
CA VAL A 193 -19.87 -17.75 -4.63
C VAL A 193 -20.87 -16.62 -4.93
N GLY A 194 -22.15 -16.80 -4.57
CA GLY A 194 -23.19 -15.78 -4.68
C GLY A 194 -22.88 -14.55 -3.82
N ASN A 195 -22.22 -14.74 -2.68
CA ASN A 195 -21.75 -13.66 -1.80
C ASN A 195 -20.48 -12.95 -2.32
N GLY A 196 -20.02 -13.24 -3.54
CA GLY A 196 -18.85 -12.64 -4.14
C GLY A 196 -19.13 -11.99 -5.49
N GLU A 197 -18.47 -10.86 -5.75
CA GLU A 197 -18.45 -10.22 -7.06
C GLU A 197 -17.09 -9.60 -7.38
N THR A 198 -16.76 -9.50 -8.66
CA THR A 198 -15.50 -8.93 -9.10
C THR A 198 -15.61 -7.42 -9.20
N ARG A 199 -14.74 -6.69 -8.49
CA ARG A 199 -14.63 -5.23 -8.55
C ARG A 199 -13.21 -4.82 -8.91
N CYS A 200 -13.06 -3.76 -9.71
CA CYS A 200 -11.77 -3.09 -9.85
C CYS A 200 -11.48 -2.28 -8.59
N TYR A 201 -10.20 -2.04 -8.30
CA TYR A 201 -9.77 -1.30 -7.11
C TYR A 201 -10.50 0.05 -6.89
N PRO A 202 -10.72 0.92 -7.92
CA PRO A 202 -11.52 2.13 -7.76
C PRO A 202 -12.96 1.87 -7.28
N CYS A 203 -13.68 0.98 -7.96
CA CYS A 203 -15.07 0.64 -7.61
C CYS A 203 -15.14 -0.04 -6.24
N HIS A 204 -14.20 -0.91 -5.91
CA HIS A 204 -14.15 -1.60 -4.64
C HIS A 204 -13.98 -0.62 -3.48
N ASN A 205 -13.13 0.40 -3.63
CA ASN A 205 -12.93 1.42 -2.59
C ASN A 205 -14.13 2.35 -2.43
N LEU A 206 -14.80 2.75 -3.52
CA LEU A 206 -16.02 3.57 -3.43
C LEU A 206 -17.08 2.91 -2.56
N THR A 207 -17.26 1.60 -2.73
CA THR A 207 -18.25 0.85 -1.96
C THR A 207 -17.90 0.63 -0.48
N ARG A 208 -16.65 0.86 -0.08
CA ARG A 208 -16.26 0.88 1.35
C ARG A 208 -16.65 2.17 2.06
N VAL A 209 -16.82 3.26 1.31
CA VAL A 209 -17.09 4.60 1.84
C VAL A 209 -18.60 4.89 1.91
N GLY A 210 -19.43 4.11 1.20
CA GLY A 210 -20.85 4.40 1.00
C GLY A 210 -21.86 3.47 1.68
N GLN A 211 -21.47 2.56 2.59
CA GLN A 211 -22.44 1.76 3.34
C GLN A 211 -22.63 2.32 4.76
N PRO A 212 -23.82 2.87 5.10
CA PRO A 212 -24.29 2.83 6.48
C PRO A 212 -24.26 1.36 6.91
N GLN A 213 -23.77 1.08 8.11
CA GLN A 213 -23.98 -0.24 8.68
C GLN A 213 -25.49 -0.42 8.82
N SER A 214 -26.06 -1.29 7.97
CA SER A 214 -27.46 -1.67 8.09
C SER A 214 -27.64 -2.38 9.42
N SER A 215 -28.58 -1.84 10.18
CA SER A 215 -29.18 -2.23 11.45
C SER A 215 -29.21 -3.73 11.74
#